data_AF-B3CHK4-F1
#
_entry.id   AF-B3CHK4-F1
#
_cell.length_a   1.000
_cell.length_b   1.000
_cell.length_c   1.000
_cell.angle_alpha   90.00
_cell.angle_beta   90.00
_cell.angle_gamma   90.00
#
_symmetry.space_group_name_H-M   'P 1'
#
loop_
_entity.id
_entity.type
_entity.pdbx_description
1 polymer ?
#
loop_
_entity_poly.entity_id
_entity_poly.type
_entity_poly.pdbx_seq_one_letter_code
_entity_poly.pdbx_strand_id
1 'polypeptide(L)' 'MLDTVLISLLIVAICIALLGVKVFFVKGGKFPNGHVSGNKAMRERGIGCAQSQDREAQKKPRFSIDELEKALNDSMN' A
#
# COMPACT_ATOMS: atom_id res chain seq x y z
N MET A 1 26.64 0.84 37.66
CA MET A 1 25.25 1.19 37.29
C MET A 1 25.20 2.36 36.31
N LEU A 2 25.86 3.48 36.63
CA LEU A 2 25.93 4.63 35.72
C LEU A 2 26.54 4.29 34.36
N ASP A 3 27.64 3.51 34.32
CA ASP A 3 28.27 3.11 33.06
C ASP A 3 27.32 2.28 32.18
N THR A 4 26.58 1.34 32.78
CA THR A 4 25.58 0.52 32.09
C THR A 4 24.45 1.37 31.51
N VAL A 5 24.00 2.38 32.25
CA VAL A 5 22.98 3.33 31.80
C VAL A 5 23.51 4.22 30.67
N LEU A 6 24.76 4.67 30.75
CA LEU A 6 25.38 5.46 29.68
C LEU A 6 25.51 4.67 28.39
N ILE A 7 25.98 3.43 28.48
CA ILE A 7 26.15 2.53 27.34
C ILE A 7 24.79 2.20 26.72
N SER A 8 23.76 1.92 27.53
CA SER A 8 22.43 1.62 27.01
C SER A 8 21.79 2.81 26.29
N LEU A 9 21.91 4.02 26.83
CA LEU A 9 21.44 5.24 26.18
C LEU A 9 22.16 5.52 24.87
N LEU A 10 23.49 5.30 24.83
CA LEU A 10 24.29 5.46 23.62
C LEU A 10 23.84 4.48 22.53
N ILE A 11 23.60 3.21 22.86
CA ILE A 11 23.11 2.21 21.91
C ILE A 11 21.74 2.60 21.36
N VAL A 12 20.80 3.00 22.22
CA VAL A 12 19.44 3.42 21.81
C VAL A 12 19.50 4.64 20.88
N ALA A 13 20.36 5.62 21.21
CA ALA A 13 20.56 6.80 20.36
C ALA A 13 21.08 6.42 18.96
N ILE A 14 22.05 5.50 18.89
CA ILE A 14 22.56 4.98 17.61
C ILE A 14 21.44 4.27 16.84
N CYS A 15 20.63 3.43 17.48
CA CYS A 15 19.51 2.75 16.82
C CYS A 15 18.51 3.74 16.20
N ILE A 16 18.14 4.80 16.93
CA ILE A 16 17.22 5.84 16.42
C ILE A 16 17.85 6.57 15.23
N ALA A 17 19.15 6.91 15.32
CA ALA A 17 19.86 7.57 14.24
C ALA A 17 19.92 6.69 12.98
N LEU A 18 20.24 5.40 13.13
CA LEU A 18 20.31 4.43 12.03
C LEU A 18 18.94 4.19 11.37
N LEU A 19 17.87 4.03 12.15
CA LEU A 19 16.51 3.90 11.62
C LEU A 19 16.03 5.17 10.92
N GLY A 20 16.46 6.33 11.41
CA GLY A 20 16.07 7.63 10.89
C GLY A 20 16.99 8.21 9.82
N VAL A 21 18.03 7.51 9.32
CA VAL A 21 19.05 8.09 8.42
C VAL A 21 18.42 8.84 7.26
N LYS A 22 17.40 8.25 6.63
CA LYS A 22 16.70 8.84 5.48
C LYS A 22 15.86 10.06 5.86
N VAL A 23 15.36 10.13 7.10
CA VAL A 23 14.57 11.26 7.60
C VAL A 23 15.50 12.40 8.03
N PHE A 24 16.62 12.11 8.68
CA PHE A 24 17.54 13.10 9.22
C PHE A 24 18.54 13.65 8.19
N PHE A 25 19.05 12.81 7.27
CA PHE A 25 20.17 13.18 6.39
C PHE A 25 19.80 13.41 4.92
N VAL A 26 18.56 13.12 4.50
CA VAL A 26 18.11 13.38 3.11
C VAL A 26 17.30 14.67 3.04
N LYS A 27 17.61 15.54 2.08
CA LYS A 27 16.88 16.78 1.85
C LYS A 27 15.43 16.45 1.42
N GLY A 28 14.45 16.80 2.26
CA GLY A 28 13.05 16.41 2.07
C GLY A 28 12.71 15.02 2.62
N GLY A 29 13.55 14.46 3.49
CA GLY A 29 13.28 13.21 4.21
C GLY A 29 11.94 13.27 4.93
N LYS A 30 11.05 12.34 4.59
CA LYS A 30 9.75 12.14 5.24
C LYS A 30 9.64 10.69 5.64
N PHE A 31 8.89 10.43 6.71
CA PHE A 31 8.49 9.07 7.02
C PHE A 31 7.69 8.49 5.83
N PRO A 32 7.92 7.22 5.47
CA PRO A 32 7.19 6.58 4.39
C PRO A 32 5.69 6.58 4.70
N ASN A 33 4.86 6.84 3.69
CA ASN A 33 3.40 6.80 3.84
C ASN A 33 2.96 5.35 4.05
N GLY A 34 2.62 5.00 5.30
CA GLY A 34 2.07 3.68 5.65
C GLY A 34 0.62 3.48 5.20
N HIS A 35 -0.06 4.52 4.74
CA HIS A 35 -1.44 4.44 4.29
C HIS A 35 -1.53 3.78 2.92
N VAL A 36 -2.32 2.70 2.80
CA VAL A 36 -2.42 1.90 1.57
C VAL A 36 -2.78 2.75 0.34
N SER A 37 -3.70 3.69 0.49
CA SER A 37 -4.15 4.59 -0.60
C SER A 37 -3.09 5.63 -1.00
N GLY A 38 -2.20 6.01 -0.07
CA GLY A 38 -1.14 6.98 -0.32
C GLY A 38 0.17 6.36 -0.83
N ASN A 39 0.25 5.03 -0.87
CA ASN A 39 1.45 4.31 -1.26
C ASN A 39 1.46 4.03 -2.76
N LYS A 40 2.33 4.74 -3.49
CA LYS A 40 2.48 4.62 -4.95
C LYS A 40 2.79 3.17 -5.37
N ALA A 41 3.65 2.46 -4.64
CA ALA A 41 4.03 1.10 -4.96
C ALA A 41 2.87 0.10 -4.81
N MET A 42 1.98 0.32 -3.82
CA MET A 42 0.77 -0.50 -3.64
C MET A 42 -0.24 -0.21 -4.76
N ARG A 43 -0.37 1.06 -5.14
CA ARG A 43 -1.23 1.48 -6.24
C ARG A 43 -0.78 0.92 -7.59
N GLU A 44 0.52 0.89 -7.87
CA GLU A 44 1.09 0.26 -9.07
C GLU A 44 0.81 -1.25 -9.13
N ARG A 45 0.63 -1.91 -7.98
CA ARG A 45 0.22 -3.32 -7.87
C ARG A 45 -1.30 -3.51 -7.94
N GLY A 46 -2.08 -2.45 -8.13
CA GLY A 46 -3.54 -2.50 -8.12
C GLY A 46 -4.15 -2.73 -6.73
N ILE A 47 -3.38 -2.57 -5.65
CA ILE A 47 -3.85 -2.82 -4.29
C ILE A 47 -4.42 -1.52 -3.72
N GLY A 48 -5.74 -1.46 -3.62
CA GLY A 48 -6.50 -0.34 -3.04
C GLY A 48 -7.01 -0.59 -1.62
N CYS A 49 -7.79 0.35 -1.08
CA CYS A 49 -8.57 0.10 0.14
C CYS A 49 -9.61 -1.00 -0.13
N ALA A 50 -9.91 -1.85 0.85
CA ALA A 50 -10.92 -2.90 0.70
C ALA A 50 -12.25 -2.34 0.18
N GLN A 51 -12.71 -1.21 0.74
CA GLN A 51 -13.95 -0.57 0.31
C GLN A 51 -13.92 -0.06 -1.14
N SER A 52 -12.77 0.46 -1.60
CA SER A 52 -12.65 0.90 -3.01
C SER A 52 -12.62 -0.30 -3.95
N GLN A 53 -11.91 -1.36 -3.57
CA GLN A 53 -11.86 -2.62 -4.34
C GLN A 53 -13.25 -3.28 -4.42
N ASP A 54 -13.99 -3.31 -3.31
CA ASP A 54 -15.37 -3.84 -3.27
C ASP A 54 -16.30 -3.04 -4.18
N ARG A 55 -16.21 -1.70 -4.14
CA ARG A 55 -17.02 -0.83 -5.02
C ARG A 55 -16.66 -1.03 -6.49
N GLU A 56 -15.39 -1.22 -6.83
CA GLU A 56 -14.95 -1.51 -8.20
C GLU A 56 -15.44 -2.89 -8.66
N ALA A 57 -15.38 -3.90 -7.79
CA ALA A 57 -15.89 -5.24 -8.06
C ALA A 57 -17.41 -5.25 -8.27
N GLN A 58 -18.17 -4.46 -7.50
CA GLN A 58 -19.62 -4.29 -7.68
C GLN A 58 -19.98 -3.60 -9.00
N LYS A 59 -19.15 -2.65 -9.44
CA LYS A 59 -19.37 -1.92 -10.71
C LYS A 59 -18.99 -2.74 -11.93
N LYS A 60 -18.17 -3.78 -11.78
CA LYS A 60 -17.81 -4.65 -12.89
C LYS A 60 -19.00 -5.56 -13.19
N PRO A 61 -19.65 -5.42 -14.37
CA PRO A 61 -20.74 -6.30 -14.73
C PRO A 61 -20.22 -7.75 -14.78
N ARG A 62 -20.92 -8.66 -14.10
CA ARG A 62 -20.54 -10.09 -14.05
C ARG A 62 -20.62 -10.79 -15.42
N PHE A 63 -21.38 -10.22 -16.34
CA PHE A 63 -21.57 -10.70 -17.72
C PHE A 63 -21.50 -9.50 -18.65
N SER A 64 -20.79 -9.64 -19.79
CA SER A 64 -21.00 -8.69 -20.88
C SER A 64 -22.40 -8.97 -21.43
N ILE A 65 -23.25 -7.94 -21.50
CA ILE A 65 -24.56 -8.05 -22.16
C ILE A 65 -24.34 -8.52 -23.60
N ASP A 66 -23.23 -8.14 -24.20
CA ASP A 66 -22.78 -8.58 -25.52
C ASP A 66 -22.54 -10.10 -25.61
N GLU A 67 -21.95 -10.76 -24.60
CA GLU A 67 -21.84 -12.23 -24.57
C GLU A 67 -23.21 -12.90 -24.40
N LEU A 68 -24.07 -12.33 -23.57
CA LEU A 68 -25.41 -12.89 -23.35
C LEU A 68 -26.26 -12.76 -24.61
N GLU A 69 -26.19 -11.61 -25.29
CA GLU A 69 -26.86 -11.35 -26.56
C GLU A 69 -26.32 -12.24 -27.67
N LYS A 70 -24.99 -12.44 -27.73
CA LYS A 70 -24.38 -13.37 -28.68
C LYS A 70 -24.80 -14.82 -28.43
N ALA A 71 -24.80 -15.28 -27.17
CA ALA A 71 -25.23 -16.63 -26.81
C ALA A 71 -26.72 -16.86 -27.09
N LEU A 72 -27.56 -15.85 -26.86
CA LEU A 72 -28.98 -15.92 -27.18
C LEU A 72 -29.20 -16.03 -28.70
N ASN A 73 -28.48 -15.23 -29.48
CA ASN A 73 -28.61 -15.22 -30.94
C ASN A 73 -28.11 -16.52 -31.58
N ASP A 74 -27.05 -17.13 -31.04
CA ASP A 74 -26.58 -18.48 -31.46
C ASP A 74 -27.58 -19.59 -31.10
N SER A 75 -28.37 -19.43 -30.03
CA SER A 75 -29.39 -20.41 -29.64
C SER A 75 -30.70 -20.32 -30.46
N MET A 76 -30.90 -19.21 -31.17
CA MET A 76 -32.09 -18.95 -31.99
C MET A 76 -31.92 -19.34 -33.47
N ASN A 77 -30.71 -19.73 -33.87
CA ASN A 77 -30.36 -20.14 -35.24
C ASN A 77 -29.99 -21.63 -35.28
#